data_AF-A0AAD0J6W3-F1
#
_entry.id   AF-A0AAD0J6W3-F1
#
_cell.length_a   1.000
_cell.length_b   1.000
_cell.length_c   1.000
_cell.angle_alpha   90.00
_cell.angle_beta   90.00
_cell.angle_gamma   90.00
#
_symmetry.space_group_name_H-M   'P 1'
#
loop_
_entity.id
_entity.type
_entity.pdbx_description
1 polymer ?
#
loop_
_entity_poly.entity_id
_entity_poly.type
_entity_poly.pdbx_seq_one_letter_code
_entity_poly.pdbx_strand_id
1 'polypeptide(L)'
;MNDRRIAPQSIDVGAGEYLTPAQLILMFGFLTYEAPLAPMNAKSSARIALAAILSAAAAGGFKSSDLLDTLMSRAERSARVDALAQGAVCAIGDANAFIAVIRRAGISLEAGL
;
A
#
# COMPACT_ATOMS: atom_id res chain seq x y z
N MET A 1 0.82 -4.60 -29.62
CA MET A 1 0.41 -3.53 -28.69
C MET A 1 -0.61 -4.14 -27.75
N ASN A 2 -0.17 -4.54 -26.54
CA ASN A 2 -1.07 -5.16 -25.57
C ASN A 2 -1.87 -4.06 -24.88
N ASP A 3 -3.18 -4.10 -25.09
CA ASP A 3 -4.18 -3.34 -24.37
C ASP A 3 -4.19 -3.86 -22.91
N ARG A 4 -3.27 -3.34 -22.07
CA ARG A 4 -3.35 -3.54 -20.62
C ARG A 4 -4.62 -2.82 -20.19
N ARG A 5 -5.71 -3.57 -20.02
CA ARG A 5 -6.92 -3.08 -19.35
C ARG A 5 -6.51 -2.65 -17.95
N ILE A 6 -6.27 -1.36 -17.77
CA ILE A 6 -5.99 -0.76 -16.47
C ILE A 6 -7.23 -1.03 -15.63
N ALA A 7 -7.07 -1.77 -14.53
CA ALA A 7 -8.18 -2.03 -13.63
C ALA A 7 -8.70 -0.66 -13.12
N PRO A 8 -10.03 -0.47 -13.01
CA PRO A 8 -10.55 0.74 -12.39
C PRO A 8 -9.89 0.88 -11.01
N GLN A 9 -9.35 2.07 -10.72
CA GLN A 9 -8.59 2.40 -9.49
C GLN A 9 -7.11 1.97 -9.44
N SER A 10 -6.48 1.60 -10.55
CA SER A 10 -5.02 1.42 -10.58
C SER A 10 -4.28 2.75 -10.46
N ILE A 11 -3.13 2.74 -9.77
CA ILE A 11 -2.25 3.89 -9.57
C ILE A 11 -0.96 3.66 -10.37
N ASP A 12 -0.55 4.65 -11.15
CA ASP A 12 0.74 4.65 -11.86
C ASP A 12 1.88 4.70 -10.84
N VAL A 13 2.80 3.73 -10.92
CA VAL A 13 3.99 3.64 -10.06
C VAL A 13 5.28 3.86 -10.83
N GLY A 14 5.19 4.31 -12.08
CA GLY A 14 6.30 4.55 -12.99
C GLY A 14 6.59 3.37 -13.92
N ALA A 15 7.41 3.63 -14.94
CA ALA A 15 7.83 2.65 -15.96
C ALA A 15 6.67 1.91 -16.69
N GLY A 16 5.48 2.50 -16.71
CA GLY A 16 4.29 1.89 -17.31
C GLY A 16 3.69 0.75 -16.47
N GLU A 17 4.10 0.63 -15.21
CA GLU A 17 3.55 -0.30 -14.24
C GLU A 17 2.47 0.38 -13.41
N TYR A 18 1.41 -0.37 -13.11
CA TYR A 18 0.23 0.10 -12.40
C TYR A 18 -0.08 -0.87 -11.28
N LEU A 19 -0.26 -0.35 -10.07
CA LEU A 19 -0.64 -1.14 -8.90
C LEU A 19 -1.98 -0.64 -8.36
N THR A 20 -2.81 -1.57 -7.92
CA THR A 20 -4.00 -1.20 -7.13
C THR A 20 -3.56 -0.68 -5.75
N PRO A 21 -4.39 0.12 -5.06
CA PRO A 21 -4.13 0.53 -3.68
C PRO A 21 -3.83 -0.65 -2.74
N ALA A 22 -4.51 -1.79 -2.91
CA ALA A 22 -4.26 -2.98 -2.10
C ALA A 22 -2.87 -3.57 -2.40
N GLN A 23 -2.46 -3.62 -3.67
CA GLN A 23 -1.10 -4.05 -4.03
C GLN A 23 -0.03 -3.10 -3.47
N LEU A 24 -0.30 -1.79 -3.41
CA LEU A 24 0.60 -0.82 -2.79
C LEU A 24 0.76 -1.07 -1.28
N ILE A 25 -0.32 -1.41 -0.57
CA ILE A 25 -0.25 -1.79 0.86
C ILE A 25 0.68 -2.99 1.04
N LEU A 26 0.49 -4.03 0.22
CA LEU A 26 1.31 -5.26 0.29
C LEU A 26 2.77 -4.98 -0.05
N MET A 27 3.03 -4.13 -1.05
CA MET A 27 4.38 -3.69 -1.41
C MET A 27 5.05 -2.93 -0.25
N PHE A 28 4.34 -2.01 0.40
CA PHE A 28 4.88 -1.30 1.58
C PHE A 28 5.11 -2.23 2.76
N GLY A 29 4.22 -3.21 2.98
CA GLY A 29 4.43 -4.29 3.97
C GLY A 29 5.71 -5.08 3.70
N PHE A 30 5.89 -5.55 2.47
CA PHE A 30 7.10 -6.27 2.05
C PHE A 30 8.37 -5.43 2.25
N LEU A 31 8.38 -4.17 1.80
CA LEU A 31 9.52 -3.27 1.97
C LEU A 31 9.82 -2.98 3.45
N THR A 32 8.79 -2.93 4.29
CA THR A 32 8.94 -2.67 5.73
C THR A 32 9.51 -3.87 6.49
N TYR A 33 9.08 -5.08 6.16
CA TYR A 33 9.32 -6.26 7.00
C TYR A 33 10.20 -7.34 6.37
N GLU A 34 10.18 -7.49 5.03
CA GLU A 34 10.71 -8.68 4.35
C GLU A 34 11.85 -8.40 3.37
N ALA A 35 12.18 -7.15 3.07
CA ALA A 35 13.14 -6.79 2.02
C ALA A 35 14.53 -6.42 2.59
N PRO A 36 15.39 -7.36 3.07
CA PRO A 36 16.65 -7.03 3.74
C PRO A 36 17.62 -6.25 2.86
N LEU A 37 17.59 -6.48 1.54
CA LEU A 37 18.45 -5.83 0.56
C LEU A 37 17.89 -4.49 0.03
N ALA A 38 16.68 -4.10 0.42
CA ALA A 38 16.13 -2.83 -0.01
C ALA A 38 16.91 -1.64 0.60
N PRO A 39 17.09 -0.54 -0.15
CA PRO A 39 17.68 0.69 0.36
C PRO A 39 16.99 1.17 1.64
N MET A 40 17.77 1.71 2.59
CA MET A 40 17.25 2.15 3.90
C MET A 40 16.20 3.27 3.77
N ASN A 41 16.36 4.15 2.78
CA ASN A 41 15.35 5.17 2.47
C ASN A 41 14.04 4.54 1.98
N ALA A 42 14.09 3.54 1.10
CA ALA A 42 12.90 2.83 0.62
C ALA A 42 12.16 2.13 1.76
N LYS A 43 12.87 1.46 2.67
CA LYS A 43 12.30 0.85 3.88
C LYS A 43 11.64 1.88 4.79
N SER A 44 12.31 3.00 5.01
CA SER A 44 11.81 4.08 5.88
C SER A 44 10.55 4.71 5.30
N SER A 45 10.57 5.02 4.01
CA SER A 45 9.42 5.54 3.26
C SER A 45 8.25 4.55 3.28
N ALA A 46 8.50 3.25 3.08
CA ALA A 46 7.48 2.23 3.15
C ALA A 46 6.85 2.13 4.54
N ARG A 47 7.65 2.22 5.61
CA ARG A 47 7.16 2.20 6.99
C ARG A 47 6.27 3.39 7.29
N ILE A 48 6.67 4.58 6.85
CA ILE A 48 5.88 5.82 7.00
C ILE A 48 4.56 5.73 6.22
N ALA A 49 4.62 5.29 4.96
CA ALA A 49 3.45 5.09 4.12
C ALA A 49 2.47 4.09 4.75
N LEU A 50 2.98 2.92 5.17
CA LEU A 50 2.18 1.86 5.76
C LEU A 50 1.48 2.33 7.05
N ALA A 51 2.21 3.02 7.93
CA ALA A 51 1.64 3.57 9.16
C ALA A 51 0.53 4.60 8.87
N ALA A 52 0.75 5.50 7.91
CA ALA A 52 -0.25 6.50 7.52
C ALA A 52 -1.50 5.85 6.92
N ILE A 53 -1.33 4.83 6.07
CA ILE A 53 -2.43 4.08 5.47
C ILE A 53 -3.25 3.34 6.54
N LEU A 54 -2.60 2.60 7.43
CA LEU A 54 -3.29 1.84 8.48
C LEU A 54 -4.02 2.76 9.46
N SER A 55 -3.43 3.93 9.77
CA SER A 55 -4.08 4.96 10.58
C SER A 55 -5.30 5.57 9.88
N ALA A 56 -5.20 5.86 8.57
CA ALA A 56 -6.31 6.39 7.80
C ALA A 56 -7.45 5.36 7.65
N ALA A 57 -7.11 4.10 7.40
CA ALA A 57 -8.08 3.01 7.35
C ALA A 57 -8.80 2.84 8.70
N ALA A 58 -8.07 2.90 9.81
CA ALA A 58 -8.65 2.84 11.16
C ALA A 58 -9.63 4.01 11.41
N ALA A 59 -9.27 5.23 11.00
CA ALA A 59 -10.15 6.39 11.07
C ALA A 59 -11.39 6.24 10.18
N GLY A 60 -11.27 5.51 9.06
CA GLY A 60 -12.38 5.10 8.18
C GLY A 60 -13.19 3.90 8.69
N GLY A 61 -12.91 3.37 9.88
CA GLY A 61 -13.66 2.27 10.51
C GLY A 61 -13.09 0.87 10.26
N PHE A 62 -11.91 0.74 9.65
CA PHE A 62 -11.23 -0.55 9.52
C PHE A 62 -10.71 -1.02 10.89
N LYS A 63 -11.30 -2.10 11.41
CA LYS A 63 -10.98 -2.63 12.76
C LYS A 63 -9.80 -3.61 12.79
N SER A 64 -9.26 -3.96 11.63
CA SER A 64 -8.25 -5.01 11.50
C SER A 64 -6.88 -4.47 11.11
N SER A 65 -6.58 -3.19 11.37
CA SER A 65 -5.28 -2.59 11.07
C SER A 65 -4.13 -3.34 11.77
N ASP A 66 -4.26 -3.60 13.07
CA ASP A 66 -3.22 -4.29 13.85
C ASP A 66 -3.03 -5.74 13.41
N LEU A 67 -4.13 -6.41 13.04
CA LEU A 67 -4.08 -7.76 12.49
C LEU A 67 -3.33 -7.77 11.16
N LEU A 68 -3.69 -6.87 10.24
CA LEU A 68 -3.03 -6.77 8.94
C LEU A 68 -1.52 -6.51 9.10
N ASP A 69 -1.15 -5.54 9.95
CA ASP A 69 0.26 -5.24 10.24
C ASP A 69 1.01 -6.45 10.80
N THR A 70 0.40 -7.16 11.76
CA THR A 70 0.98 -8.37 12.37
C THR A 70 1.19 -9.50 11.35
N LEU A 71 0.24 -9.70 10.42
CA LEU A 71 0.36 -10.74 9.40
C LEU A 71 1.48 -10.40 8.40
N MET A 72 1.59 -9.13 7.99
CA MET A 72 2.69 -8.67 7.15
C MET A 72 4.04 -8.75 7.86
N SER A 73 4.11 -8.42 9.16
CA SER A 73 5.35 -8.53 9.94
C SER A 73 5.83 -9.98 10.10
N ARG A 74 4.93 -10.96 9.93
CA ARG A 74 5.22 -12.40 9.94
C ARG A 74 5.48 -12.98 8.55
N ALA A 75 5.53 -12.14 7.52
CA ALA A 75 5.66 -12.57 6.13
C ALA A 75 4.54 -13.54 5.67
N GLU A 76 3.34 -13.43 6.26
CA GLU A 76 2.23 -14.29 5.85
C GLU A 76 1.76 -13.92 4.44
N ARG A 77 1.70 -14.93 3.55
CA ARG A 77 1.18 -14.80 2.19
C ARG A 77 -0.06 -15.67 2.07
N SER A 78 -1.22 -15.06 2.26
CA SER A 78 -2.50 -15.75 2.22
C SER A 78 -3.60 -14.87 1.64
N ALA A 79 -4.64 -15.48 1.09
CA ALA A 79 -5.82 -14.77 0.59
C ALA A 79 -6.48 -13.89 1.67
N ARG A 80 -6.24 -14.20 2.95
CA ARG A 80 -6.68 -13.37 4.08
C ARG A 80 -5.95 -12.03 4.13
N VAL A 81 -4.65 -12.00 3.88
CA VAL A 81 -3.86 -10.76 3.85
C VAL A 81 -4.31 -9.88 2.70
N ASP A 82 -4.56 -10.47 1.51
CA ASP A 82 -5.10 -9.75 0.35
C ASP A 82 -6.48 -9.15 0.66
N ALA A 83 -7.38 -9.92 1.26
CA ALA A 83 -8.72 -9.45 1.64
C ALA A 83 -8.67 -8.33 2.70
N LEU A 84 -7.73 -8.41 3.65
CA LEU A 84 -7.52 -7.36 4.65
C LEU A 84 -6.97 -6.08 4.02
N ALA A 85 -6.01 -6.18 3.10
CA ALA A 85 -5.50 -5.03 2.36
C ALA A 85 -6.61 -4.36 1.55
N GLN A 86 -7.46 -5.13 0.86
CA GLN A 86 -8.62 -4.61 0.16
C GLN A 86 -9.62 -3.94 1.13
N GLY A 87 -9.86 -4.55 2.30
CA GLY A 87 -10.72 -3.96 3.33
C GLY A 87 -10.20 -2.63 3.87
N ALA A 88 -8.88 -2.50 4.04
CA ALA A 88 -8.25 -1.24 4.44
C ALA A 88 -8.45 -0.15 3.38
N VAL A 89 -8.31 -0.49 2.09
CA VAL A 89 -8.58 0.43 0.97
C VAL A 89 -10.03 0.89 0.99
N CYS A 90 -10.99 -0.03 1.11
CA CYS A 90 -12.42 0.30 1.15
C CYS A 90 -12.76 1.25 2.31
N ALA A 91 -12.10 1.13 3.46
CA ALA A 91 -12.30 2.03 4.60
C ALA A 91 -11.72 3.42 4.38
N ILE A 92 -10.63 3.54 3.61
CA ILE A 92 -10.03 4.83 3.24
C ILE A 92 -10.91 5.56 2.22
N GLY A 93 -11.51 4.83 1.27
CA GLY A 93 -12.37 5.38 0.22
C GLY A 93 -11.88 5.01 -1.17
N ASP A 94 -11.89 5.98 -2.09
CA ASP A 94 -11.45 5.80 -3.46
C ASP A 94 -9.92 5.94 -3.63
N ALA A 95 -9.43 5.74 -4.86
CA ALA A 95 -8.02 5.88 -5.17
C ALA A 95 -7.46 7.29 -4.89
N ASN A 96 -8.29 8.35 -5.03
CA ASN A 96 -7.86 9.71 -4.76
C ASN A 96 -7.66 9.94 -3.25
N ALA A 97 -8.56 9.42 -2.42
CA ALA A 97 -8.41 9.43 -0.96
C ALA A 97 -7.14 8.67 -0.54
N PHE A 98 -6.88 7.52 -1.15
CA PHE A 98 -5.67 6.74 -0.90
C PHE A 98 -4.38 7.49 -1.27
N ILE A 99 -4.33 8.09 -2.47
CA ILE A 99 -3.19 8.92 -2.91
C ILE A 99 -3.01 10.13 -1.97
N ALA A 100 -4.10 10.75 -1.52
CA ALA A 100 -4.03 11.88 -0.59
C ALA A 100 -3.42 11.48 0.76
N VAL A 101 -3.69 10.28 1.28
CA VAL A 101 -3.04 9.75 2.48
C VAL A 101 -1.54 9.62 2.28
N ILE A 102 -1.10 9.03 1.17
CA ILE A 102 0.31 8.83 0.87
C ILE A 102 1.04 10.17 0.69
N ARG A 103 0.45 11.12 -0.03
CA ARG A 103 1.01 12.48 -0.18
C ARG A 103 1.13 13.21 1.15
N ARG A 104 0.13 13.12 2.04
CA ARG A 104 0.18 13.70 3.39
C ARG A 104 1.27 13.09 4.27
N ALA A 105 1.63 11.84 4.02
CA ALA A 105 2.74 11.16 4.68
C ALA A 105 4.13 11.60 4.14
N GLY A 106 4.18 12.55 3.19
CA GLY A 106 5.41 13.01 2.58
C GLY A 106 6.00 12.05 1.54
N ILE A 107 5.20 11.08 1.08
CA ILE A 107 5.63 10.07 0.11
C ILE A 107 5.16 10.52 -1.27
N SER A 108 6.11 10.73 -2.18
CA SER A 108 5.81 10.97 -3.58
C SER A 108 5.69 9.64 -4.32
N LEU A 109 4.53 9.42 -4.96
CA LEU A 109 4.33 8.35 -5.95
C LEU A 109 4.69 8.81 -7.37
N GLU A 110 5.03 10.09 -7.55
CA GLU A 110 5.55 10.58 -8.82
C GLU A 110 6.88 9.87 -9.09
N ALA A 111 6.93 9.12 -10.19
CA ALA A 111 8.12 8.47 -10.68
C ALA A 111 9.28 9.46 -10.73
N GLY A 112 10.32 9.21 -9.95
CA GLY A 112 11.45 10.11 -9.78
C GLY A 112 12.73 9.36 -9.45
N LEU A 113 13.22 8.57 -10.40
CA LEU A 113 14.63 8.44 -10.73
C LEU A 113 14.77 8.47 -12.26
#